data_AF-A0A8T3SP75-F1
#
_entry.id   AF-A0A8T3SP75-F1
#
_cell.length_a   1.000
_cell.length_b   1.000
_cell.length_c   1.000
_cell.angle_alpha   90.00
_cell.angle_beta   90.00
_cell.angle_gamma   90.00
#
_symmetry.space_group_name_H-M   'P 1'
#
loop_
_entity.id
_entity.type
_entity.pdbx_description
1 polymer ?
#
loop_
_entity_poly.entity_id
_entity_poly.type
_entity_poly.pdbx_seq_one_letter_code
_entity_poly.pdbx_strand_id
1 'polypeptide(L)'
;MPGGRACQAPPGRGSRFCFWHDPDKADDLAEARRLGGIRRKRERTVAAAYDFSGLSTVEAIRRILEIATLDALGLENSIVRARVLISAAMAAAKLLETGELEEGIATLETAIGVGRASPTDELLPDEAA
;
A
#
# COMPACT_ATOMS: atom_id res chain seq x y z
N MET A 1 -4.41 36.45 -1.56
CA MET A 1 -5.23 36.35 -0.33
C MET A 1 -6.62 36.92 -0.59
N PRO A 2 -7.66 36.54 0.20
CA PRO A 2 -8.98 37.19 0.11
C PRO A 2 -8.82 38.72 0.17
N GLY A 3 -9.41 39.43 -0.78
CA GLY A 3 -9.28 40.89 -0.90
C GLY A 3 -8.00 41.40 -1.58
N GLY A 4 -7.33 40.59 -2.40
CA GLY A 4 -6.24 41.06 -3.28
C GLY A 4 -4.89 41.32 -2.59
N ARG A 5 -4.78 41.09 -1.27
CA ARG A 5 -3.50 41.26 -0.56
C ARG A 5 -2.48 40.23 -1.04
N ALA A 6 -1.22 40.67 -1.12
CA ALA A 6 -0.08 39.81 -1.41
C ALA A 6 0.02 38.66 -0.40
N CYS A 7 0.33 37.47 -0.90
CA CYS A 7 0.69 36.35 -0.04
C CYS A 7 2.09 36.61 0.52
N GLN A 8 2.25 36.56 1.84
CA GLN A 8 3.54 36.79 2.53
C GLN A 8 4.46 35.55 2.53
N ALA A 9 4.07 34.46 1.85
CA ALA A 9 4.88 33.26 1.78
C ALA A 9 6.03 33.45 0.77
N PRO A 10 7.26 32.98 1.06
CA PRO A 10 8.37 33.09 0.14
C PRO A 10 8.12 32.28 -1.14
N PRO A 11 8.72 32.68 -2.29
CA PRO A 11 8.63 31.94 -3.53
C PRO A 11 9.28 30.56 -3.42
N GLY A 12 8.75 29.60 -4.17
CA GLY A 12 9.31 28.24 -4.27
C GLY A 12 10.64 28.23 -5.01
N ARG A 13 11.44 27.17 -4.80
CA ARG A 13 12.71 27.01 -5.52
C ARG A 13 12.46 26.93 -7.03
N GLY A 14 13.03 27.87 -7.79
CA GLY A 14 12.88 27.93 -9.25
C GLY A 14 11.55 28.51 -9.73
N SER A 15 10.70 29.03 -8.83
CA SER A 15 9.43 29.66 -9.18
C SER A 15 9.42 31.14 -8.79
N ARG A 16 8.59 31.93 -9.48
CA ARG A 16 8.29 33.32 -9.11
C ARG A 16 7.17 33.43 -8.08
N PHE A 17 6.47 32.32 -7.81
CA PHE A 17 5.31 32.27 -6.93
C PHE A 17 5.59 31.34 -5.73
N CYS A 18 4.84 31.53 -4.64
CA CYS A 18 4.87 30.58 -3.54
C CYS A 18 4.05 29.34 -3.89
N PHE A 19 4.31 28.21 -3.22
CA PHE A 19 3.64 26.92 -3.51
C PHE A 19 2.10 27.01 -3.60
N TRP A 20 1.48 27.86 -2.76
CA TRP A 20 0.03 28.04 -2.73
C TRP A 20 -0.56 28.82 -3.90
N HIS A 21 0.26 29.58 -4.63
CA HIS A 21 -0.15 30.48 -5.70
C HIS A 21 0.62 30.24 -7.01
N ASP A 22 1.42 29.18 -7.09
CA ASP A 22 2.12 28.80 -8.30
C ASP A 22 1.16 28.05 -9.24
N PRO A 23 0.87 28.58 -10.45
CA PRO A 23 -0.01 27.92 -11.41
C PRO A 23 0.49 26.52 -11.79
N ASP A 24 1.82 26.34 -11.89
CA ASP A 24 2.44 25.08 -12.30
C ASP A 24 2.38 24.01 -11.19
N LYS A 25 1.91 24.39 -9.99
CA LYS A 25 1.71 23.53 -8.82
C LYS A 25 0.25 23.39 -8.42
N ALA A 26 -0.68 23.84 -9.26
CA ALA A 26 -2.11 23.78 -8.96
C ALA A 26 -2.60 22.34 -8.69
N ASP A 27 -2.13 21.37 -9.47
CA ASP A 27 -2.50 19.96 -9.32
C ASP A 27 -1.90 19.33 -8.05
N ASP A 28 -0.61 19.55 -7.80
CA ASP A 28 0.07 19.13 -6.57
C ASP A 28 -0.66 19.69 -5.32
N LEU A 29 -1.10 20.95 -5.40
CA LEU A 29 -1.83 21.63 -4.34
C LEU A 29 -3.25 21.10 -4.14
N ALA A 30 -3.95 20.79 -5.23
CA ALA A 30 -5.28 20.18 -5.21
C ALA A 30 -5.21 18.78 -4.58
N GLU A 31 -4.21 17.99 -4.94
CA GLU A 31 -3.98 16.67 -4.39
C GLU A 31 -3.62 16.73 -2.89
N ALA A 32 -2.71 17.64 -2.50
CA ALA A 32 -2.37 17.84 -1.09
C ALA A 32 -3.58 18.24 -0.23
N ARG A 33 -4.48 19.09 -0.76
CA ARG A 33 -5.74 19.46 -0.09
C ARG A 33 -6.71 18.28 -0.01
N ARG A 34 -6.83 17.49 -1.08
CA ARG A 34 -7.66 16.28 -1.13
C ARG A 34 -7.22 15.29 -0.05
N LEU A 35 -5.92 14.99 0.02
CA LEU A 35 -5.31 14.11 1.02
C LEU A 35 -5.50 14.64 2.45
N GLY A 36 -5.25 15.92 2.68
CA GLY A 36 -5.50 16.56 4.00
C GLY A 36 -6.97 16.51 4.43
N GLY A 37 -7.90 16.58 3.46
CA GLY A 37 -9.33 16.40 3.68
C GLY A 37 -9.70 14.96 4.01
N ILE A 38 -9.13 13.98 3.31
CA ILE A 38 -9.35 12.54 3.54
C ILE A 38 -8.94 12.16 4.97
N ARG A 39 -7.77 12.62 5.44
CA ARG A 39 -7.29 12.38 6.81
C ARG A 39 -8.20 12.91 7.92
N ARG A 40 -9.12 13.84 7.60
CA ARG A 40 -10.11 14.40 8.54
C ARG A 40 -11.49 13.74 8.44
N LYS A 41 -11.70 12.77 7.55
CA LYS A 41 -13.00 12.10 7.33
C LYS A 41 -13.09 10.76 8.08
N ARG A 42 -14.32 10.27 8.29
CA ARG A 42 -14.63 8.99 8.96
C ARG A 42 -13.98 7.79 8.25
N GLU A 43 -13.70 6.72 9.00
CA GLU A 43 -13.01 5.48 8.57
C GLU A 43 -13.40 4.96 7.19
N ARG A 44 -14.70 4.87 6.84
CA ARG A 44 -15.14 4.39 5.52
C ARG A 44 -14.65 5.24 4.34
N THR A 45 -14.52 6.55 4.53
CA THR A 45 -14.03 7.45 3.47
C THR A 45 -12.52 7.35 3.31
N VAL A 46 -11.81 7.05 4.40
CA VAL A 46 -10.37 6.75 4.39
C VAL A 46 -10.13 5.43 3.66
N ALA A 47 -10.90 4.39 3.99
CA ALA A 47 -10.80 3.08 3.33
C ALA A 47 -10.99 3.16 1.80
N ALA A 48 -12.04 3.87 1.34
CA ALA A 48 -12.31 4.03 -0.08
C ALA A 48 -11.24 4.84 -0.82
N ALA A 49 -10.62 5.83 -0.16
CA ALA A 49 -9.58 6.66 -0.78
C ALA A 49 -8.25 5.94 -0.97
N TYR A 50 -8.00 4.91 -0.17
CA TYR A 50 -6.78 4.10 -0.21
C TYR A 50 -6.96 2.75 -0.93
N ASP A 51 -8.13 2.54 -1.55
CA ASP A 51 -8.54 1.25 -2.11
C ASP A 51 -8.37 0.09 -1.10
N PHE A 52 -8.64 0.39 0.17
CA PHE A 52 -8.48 -0.55 1.26
C PHE A 52 -9.76 -1.39 1.38
N SER A 53 -9.69 -2.62 0.87
CA SER A 53 -10.76 -3.61 0.95
C SER A 53 -10.67 -4.52 2.19
N GLY A 54 -9.55 -4.51 2.91
CA GLY A 54 -9.32 -5.33 4.11
C GLY A 54 -7.88 -5.83 4.22
N LEU A 55 -7.60 -6.67 5.22
CA LEU A 55 -6.28 -7.28 5.46
C LEU A 55 -6.27 -8.78 5.10
N SER A 56 -7.17 -9.20 4.22
CA SER A 56 -7.41 -10.62 3.92
C SER A 56 -6.46 -11.20 2.87
N THR A 57 -5.68 -10.38 2.17
CA THR A 57 -4.71 -10.85 1.15
C THR A 57 -3.37 -10.15 1.31
N VAL A 58 -2.29 -10.77 0.83
CA VAL A 58 -0.94 -10.23 0.85
C VAL A 58 -0.87 -8.88 0.12
N GLU A 59 -1.57 -8.74 -1.01
CA GLU A 59 -1.64 -7.50 -1.79
C GLU A 59 -2.30 -6.36 -1.01
N ALA A 60 -3.41 -6.66 -0.31
CA ALA A 60 -4.14 -5.66 0.44
C ALA A 60 -3.33 -5.16 1.64
N ILE A 61 -2.61 -6.06 2.33
CA ILE A 61 -1.71 -5.69 3.43
C ILE A 61 -0.51 -4.89 2.90
N ARG A 62 0.09 -5.32 1.78
CA ARG A 62 1.20 -4.61 1.11
C ARG A 62 0.80 -3.17 0.78
N ARG A 63 -0.40 -2.97 0.23
CA ARG A 63 -0.89 -1.65 -0.17
C ARG A 63 -0.94 -0.66 1.00
N ILE A 64 -1.46 -1.09 2.15
CA ILE A 64 -1.49 -0.25 3.36
C ILE A 64 -0.08 0.05 3.86
N LEU A 65 0.79 -0.94 3.82
CA LEU A 65 2.16 -0.78 4.30
C LEU A 65 2.91 0.26 3.47
N GLU A 66 2.73 0.26 2.15
CA GLU A 66 3.25 1.30 1.25
C GLU A 66 2.73 2.68 1.61
N ILE A 67 1.41 2.82 1.81
CA ILE A 67 0.77 4.08 2.20
C ILE A 67 1.33 4.58 3.53
N ALA A 68 1.38 3.72 4.56
CA ALA A 68 1.88 4.07 5.88
C ALA A 68 3.36 4.50 5.83
N THR A 69 4.15 3.84 4.98
CA THR A 69 5.57 4.18 4.76
C THR A 69 5.71 5.54 4.10
N LEU A 70 4.96 5.81 3.03
CA LEU A 70 4.95 7.11 2.35
C LEU A 70 4.50 8.25 3.30
N ASP A 71 3.45 7.99 4.08
CA ASP A 71 2.96 8.95 5.07
C ASP A 71 4.01 9.23 6.15
N ALA A 72 4.73 8.20 6.63
CA ALA A 72 5.82 8.36 7.59
C ALA A 72 7.02 9.11 7.00
N LEU A 73 7.34 8.92 5.72
CA LEU A 73 8.40 9.66 5.02
C LEU A 73 8.10 11.16 4.92
N GLY A 74 6.82 11.54 4.85
CA GLY A 74 6.37 12.93 4.85
C GLY A 74 6.41 13.63 6.21
N LEU A 75 6.69 12.91 7.31
CA LEU A 75 6.81 13.49 8.64
C LEU A 75 8.19 14.13 8.88
N GLU A 76 8.22 15.11 9.78
CA GLU A 76 9.48 15.67 10.29
C GLU A 76 10.39 14.58 10.86
N ASN A 77 11.69 14.75 10.67
CA ASN A 77 12.65 13.75 11.11
C ASN A 77 12.63 13.62 12.64
N SER A 78 12.43 12.40 13.11
CA SER A 78 12.31 12.07 14.53
C SER A 78 12.63 10.60 14.76
N ILE A 79 12.95 10.25 16.02
CA ILE A 79 13.13 8.85 16.43
C ILE A 79 11.86 8.03 16.18
N VAL A 80 10.68 8.63 16.35
CA VAL A 80 9.39 7.98 16.10
C VAL A 80 9.27 7.60 14.64
N ARG A 81 9.60 8.52 13.72
CA ARG A 81 9.62 8.23 12.28
C ARG A 81 10.57 7.08 11.95
N ALA A 82 11.79 7.10 12.49
CA ALA A 82 12.75 6.02 12.28
C ALA A 82 12.22 4.66 12.73
N ARG A 83 11.58 4.58 13.91
CA ARG A 83 10.96 3.33 14.39
C ARG A 83 9.84 2.84 13.48
N VAL A 84 8.95 3.73 13.04
CA VAL A 84 7.86 3.36 12.13
C VAL A 84 8.42 2.78 10.82
N LEU A 85 9.44 3.40 10.25
CA LEU A 85 10.07 2.91 9.01
C LEU A 85 10.77 1.56 9.21
N ILE A 86 11.44 1.34 10.34
CA ILE A 86 12.05 0.05 10.67
C ILE A 86 10.97 -1.03 10.82
N SER A 87 9.90 -0.76 11.56
CA SER A 87 8.77 -1.69 11.71
C SER A 87 8.09 -1.98 10.37
N ALA A 88 7.95 -0.96 9.51
CA ALA A 88 7.40 -1.15 8.17
C ALA A 88 8.31 -2.03 7.30
N ALA A 89 9.62 -1.84 7.35
CA ALA A 89 10.59 -2.69 6.64
C ALA A 89 10.53 -4.15 7.10
N MET A 90 10.40 -4.39 8.41
CA MET A 90 10.25 -5.75 8.95
C MET A 90 8.95 -6.42 8.48
N ALA A 91 7.84 -5.68 8.49
CA ALA A 91 6.56 -6.19 7.97
C ALA A 91 6.63 -6.48 6.46
N ALA A 92 7.33 -5.63 5.70
CA ALA A 92 7.51 -5.80 4.26
C ALA A 92 8.33 -7.06 3.95
N ALA A 93 9.41 -7.30 4.69
CA ALA A 93 10.20 -8.53 4.57
C ALA A 93 9.31 -9.76 4.78
N LYS A 94 8.44 -9.73 5.79
CA LYS A 94 7.56 -10.87 6.06
C LYS A 94 6.51 -11.10 4.96
N LEU A 95 5.96 -10.02 4.40
CA LEU A 95 5.01 -10.12 3.28
C LEU A 95 5.66 -10.69 2.01
N LEU A 96 6.93 -10.36 1.76
CA LEU A 96 7.69 -10.93 0.63
C LEU A 96 7.88 -12.44 0.83
N GLU A 97 8.34 -12.86 2.01
CA GLU A 97 8.47 -14.29 2.34
C GLU A 97 7.13 -15.04 2.16
N THR A 98 6.04 -14.49 2.67
CA THR A 98 4.72 -15.13 2.54
C THR A 98 4.26 -15.21 1.08
N GLY A 99 4.45 -14.16 0.29
CA GLY A 99 4.09 -14.16 -1.13
C GLY A 99 4.91 -15.17 -1.95
N GLU A 100 6.22 -15.27 -1.69
CA GLU A 100 7.09 -16.27 -2.33
C GLU A 100 6.67 -17.70 -1.99
N LEU A 101 6.26 -17.94 -0.73
CA LEU A 101 5.73 -19.24 -0.31
C LEU A 101 4.39 -19.56 -0.99
N GLU A 102 3.48 -18.60 -1.08
CA GLU A 102 2.20 -18.77 -1.78
C GLU A 102 2.41 -19.08 -3.27
N GLU A 103 3.31 -18.38 -3.94
CA GLU A 103 3.68 -18.63 -5.34
C GLU A 103 4.32 -20.02 -5.53
N GLY A 104 5.20 -20.41 -4.61
CA GLY A 104 5.82 -21.73 -4.60
C GLY A 104 4.80 -22.85 -4.43
N ILE A 105 3.86 -22.70 -3.48
CA ILE A 105 2.77 -23.65 -3.25
C ILE A 105 1.89 -23.76 -4.50
N ALA A 106 1.46 -22.64 -5.09
CA ALA A 106 0.63 -22.65 -6.28
C ALA A 106 1.32 -23.35 -7.47
N THR A 107 2.63 -23.15 -7.62
CA THR A 107 3.45 -23.83 -8.63
C THR A 107 3.48 -25.34 -8.39
N LEU A 108 3.69 -25.77 -7.14
CA LEU A 108 3.70 -27.19 -6.77
C LEU A 108 2.32 -27.84 -6.95
N GLU A 109 1.26 -27.18 -6.53
CA GLU A 109 -0.12 -27.64 -6.71
C GLU A 109 -0.46 -27.81 -8.19
N THR A 110 -0.01 -26.89 -9.05
CA THR A 110 -0.16 -27.01 -10.50
C THR A 110 0.63 -28.20 -11.04
N ALA A 111 1.89 -28.37 -10.63
CA ALA A 111 2.72 -29.49 -11.07
C ALA A 111 2.14 -30.85 -10.64
N ILE A 112 1.59 -30.94 -9.43
CA ILE A 112 0.94 -32.15 -8.90
C ILE A 112 -0.41 -32.40 -9.60
N GLY A 113 -1.20 -31.35 -9.85
CA GLY A 113 -2.48 -31.44 -10.56
C GLY A 113 -2.34 -31.85 -12.03
N VAL A 114 -1.25 -31.46 -12.69
CA VAL A 114 -0.90 -31.90 -14.05
C VAL A 114 -0.26 -33.30 -14.05
N GLY A 115 0.34 -33.72 -12.93
CA GLY A 115 1.07 -34.99 -12.79
C GLY A 115 0.27 -36.17 -12.26
N ARG A 116 -1.02 -36.03 -11.93
CA ARG A 116 -1.80 -37.10 -11.28
C ARG A 116 -2.96 -37.61 -12.14
N ALA A 117 -2.62 -38.40 -13.15
CA ALA A 117 -3.29 -39.68 -13.34
C ALA A 117 -2.49 -40.69 -12.51
N SER A 118 -2.86 -40.91 -11.24
CA SER A 118 -2.17 -41.89 -10.39
C SER A 118 -2.67 -43.29 -10.76
N PRO A 119 -1.81 -44.24 -11.16
CA PRO A 119 -2.20 -45.64 -11.45
C PRO A 119 -2.61 -46.46 -10.22
N THR A 120 -2.73 -45.82 -9.06
CA THR A 120 -2.85 -46.50 -7.75
C THR A 120 -4.29 -46.69 -7.27
N ASP A 121 -5.30 -46.30 -8.06
CA ASP A 121 -6.71 -46.56 -7.75
C ASP A 121 -7.14 -48.00 -8.15
N GLU A 122 -6.25 -48.77 -8.79
CA GLU A 122 -6.51 -50.16 -9.22
C GLU A 122 -6.09 -51.24 -8.20
N LEU A 123 -5.53 -50.88 -7.03
CA LEU A 123 -4.90 -51.86 -6.12
C LEU A 123 -5.57 -52.04 -4.75
N LEU A 124 -6.81 -51.59 -4.57
CA LEU A 124 -7.63 -52.04 -3.45
C LEU A 124 -8.51 -53.20 -3.92
N PRO A 125 -8.12 -54.47 -3.68
CA PRO A 125 -9.01 -55.58 -3.94
C PRO A 125 -10.24 -55.46 -3.05
N ASP A 126 -11.42 -55.62 -3.65
CA ASP A 126 -12.68 -55.82 -2.94
C ASP A 126 -12.51 -57.02 -1.99
N GLU A 127 -12.44 -56.75 -0.69
CA GLU A 127 -12.71 -57.78 0.32
C GLU A 127 -14.21 -58.12 0.22
N ALA A 128 -14.50 -59.07 -0.67
CA ALA A 128 -15.80 -59.70 -0.80
C ALA A 128 -16.17 -60.48 0.47
N ALA A 129 -17.46 -60.39 0.78
CA ALA A 129 -18.18 -60.94 1.94
C ALA A 129 -18.08 -62.46 2.15
#